data_AF-A0A0D3RIT4-F1
#
_entry.id   AF-A0A0D3RIT4-F1
#
_cell.length_a   1.000
_cell.length_b   1.000
_cell.length_c   1.000
_cell.angle_alpha   90.00
_cell.angle_beta   90.00
_cell.angle_gamma   90.00
#
_symmetry.space_group_name_H-M   'P 1'
#
loop_
_entity.id
_entity.type
_entity.pdbx_description
1 polymer ?
#
loop_
_entity_poly.entity_id
_entity_poly.type
_entity_poly.pdbx_seq_one_letter_code
_entity_poly.pdbx_strand_id
1 'polypeptide(L)'
;CGDGTTRVAYINTFQRGPQESTFETVPQPSCDTFKHGGPNGYLDLFTKDSSYAKQWKYTNAPDADSRAIQAAYWAYTWATEPLPCSVANAAKMGDYLRYSFFDKYFKKIGNCYPASSCAAGTGKDSEHYLLS
;
A
#
# COMPACT_ATOMS: atom_id res chain seq x y z
N CYS A 1 -2.09 -5.99 -16.44
CA CYS A 1 -0.64 -6.06 -16.73
C CYS A 1 -0.34 -5.65 -18.18
N GLY A 2 -0.77 -4.45 -18.59
CA GLY A 2 -0.51 -3.92 -19.94
C GLY A 2 -1.23 -4.64 -21.09
N ASP A 3 -2.30 -5.40 -20.86
CA ASP A 3 -3.03 -6.06 -21.96
C ASP A 3 -3.74 -5.06 -22.89
N GLY A 4 -4.13 -3.89 -22.36
CA GLY A 4 -4.86 -2.85 -23.08
C GLY A 4 -6.35 -3.16 -23.24
N THR A 5 -6.85 -4.23 -22.62
CA THR A 5 -8.22 -4.74 -22.81
C THR A 5 -8.98 -4.90 -21.50
N THR A 6 -8.28 -5.03 -20.38
CA THR A 6 -8.92 -5.11 -19.06
C THR A 6 -9.58 -3.78 -18.68
N ARG A 7 -10.86 -3.81 -18.29
CA ARG A 7 -11.64 -2.60 -17.93
C ARG A 7 -11.19 -1.93 -16.63
N VAL A 8 -10.85 -2.73 -15.60
CA VAL A 8 -10.33 -2.20 -14.32
C VAL A 8 -8.83 -2.46 -14.28
N ALA A 9 -8.05 -1.44 -14.64
CA ALA A 9 -6.59 -1.49 -14.59
C ALA A 9 -6.09 -0.92 -13.26
N TYR A 10 -5.29 -1.71 -12.54
CA TYR A 10 -4.57 -1.21 -11.37
C TYR A 10 -3.41 -0.32 -11.80
N ILE A 11 -3.42 0.92 -11.32
CA ILE A 11 -2.43 1.96 -11.59
C ILE A 11 -1.97 2.58 -10.27
N ASN A 12 -0.84 3.30 -10.32
CA ASN A 12 -0.46 4.25 -9.28
C ASN A 12 0.10 5.54 -9.92
N THR A 13 0.23 6.59 -9.12
CA THR A 13 0.73 7.91 -9.52
C THR A 13 1.87 8.38 -8.62
N PHE A 14 1.59 8.68 -7.35
CA PHE A 14 2.55 9.28 -6.41
C PHE A 14 3.70 8.32 -6.07
N GLN A 15 4.93 8.76 -6.32
CA GLN A 15 6.17 8.00 -6.07
C GLN A 15 7.39 8.86 -5.72
N ARG A 16 7.37 10.19 -5.93
CA ARG A 16 8.57 11.07 -5.87
C ARG A 16 8.61 12.04 -4.69
N GLY A 17 7.88 11.72 -3.63
CA GLY A 17 7.97 12.42 -2.35
C GLY A 17 7.04 13.63 -2.22
N PRO A 18 7.21 14.43 -1.15
CA PRO A 18 6.19 15.37 -0.68
C PRO A 18 5.96 16.59 -1.58
N GLN A 19 6.88 16.85 -2.53
CA GLN A 19 6.76 17.96 -3.48
C GLN A 19 6.18 17.53 -4.83
N GLU A 20 5.78 16.25 -4.98
CA GLU A 20 5.07 15.78 -6.16
C GLU A 20 3.55 16.00 -5.99
N SER A 21 3.02 17.07 -6.58
CA SER A 21 1.58 17.29 -6.60
C SER A 21 0.87 16.37 -7.60
N THR A 22 -0.46 16.33 -7.53
CA THR A 22 -1.29 15.53 -8.46
C THR A 22 -1.04 15.88 -9.93
N PHE A 23 -0.65 17.13 -10.22
CA PHE A 23 -0.38 17.62 -11.58
C PHE A 23 1.00 17.22 -12.11
N GLU A 24 1.86 16.70 -11.25
CA GLU A 24 3.26 16.44 -11.59
C GLU A 24 3.56 14.95 -11.74
N THR A 25 2.62 14.07 -11.38
CA THR A 25 2.80 12.61 -11.42
C THR A 25 2.95 12.04 -12.84
N VAL A 26 3.52 10.84 -12.93
CA VAL A 26 3.50 10.01 -14.14
C VAL A 26 2.65 8.77 -13.86
N PRO A 27 1.39 8.70 -14.34
CA PRO A 27 0.55 7.52 -14.14
C PRO A 27 1.19 6.26 -14.73
N GLN A 28 1.32 5.23 -13.90
CA GLN A 28 2.05 3.99 -14.24
C GLN A 28 1.26 2.74 -13.80
N PRO A 29 1.41 1.60 -14.49
CA PRO A 29 0.69 0.38 -14.14
C PRO A 29 1.23 -0.23 -12.84
N SER A 30 0.36 -0.72 -11.97
CA SER A 30 0.77 -1.48 -10.78
C SER A 30 1.53 -2.76 -11.15
N CYS A 31 1.14 -3.40 -12.26
CA CYS A 31 1.82 -4.56 -12.83
C CYS A 31 2.60 -4.13 -14.09
N ASP A 32 3.90 -3.91 -13.92
CA ASP A 32 4.80 -3.43 -14.96
C ASP A 32 5.53 -4.60 -15.64
N THR A 33 5.16 -4.82 -16.90
CA THR A 33 5.71 -5.87 -17.77
C THR A 33 6.66 -5.32 -18.84
N PHE A 34 7.03 -4.04 -18.74
CA PHE A 34 7.82 -3.28 -19.72
C PHE A 34 7.14 -3.09 -21.08
N LYS A 35 5.83 -3.35 -21.16
CA LYS A 35 5.06 -3.19 -22.40
C LYS A 35 4.78 -1.72 -22.75
N HIS A 36 4.87 -0.82 -21.77
CA HIS A 36 4.67 0.63 -21.91
C HIS A 36 5.75 1.36 -21.10
N GLY A 37 5.98 2.64 -21.40
CA GLY A 37 7.05 3.42 -20.77
C GLY A 37 8.37 3.32 -21.54
N GLY A 38 9.49 3.33 -20.82
CA GLY A 38 10.84 3.15 -21.38
C GLY A 38 11.30 1.68 -21.42
N PRO A 39 12.60 1.44 -21.62
CA PRO A 39 13.17 0.08 -21.68
C PRO A 39 12.91 -0.76 -20.41
N ASN A 40 12.80 -0.11 -19.26
CA ASN A 40 12.52 -0.74 -17.96
C ASN A 40 11.10 -0.48 -17.47
N GLY A 41 10.16 -0.24 -18.40
CA GLY A 41 8.82 0.21 -18.06
C GLY A 41 8.85 1.62 -17.48
N TYR A 42 8.28 1.80 -16.29
CA TYR A 42 8.30 3.05 -15.54
C TYR A 42 9.21 2.99 -14.31
N LEU A 43 9.88 1.86 -14.06
CA LEU A 43 10.54 1.59 -12.79
C LEU A 43 11.72 2.53 -12.50
N ASP A 44 12.51 2.82 -13.53
CA ASP A 44 13.72 3.65 -13.45
C ASP A 44 13.43 5.15 -13.27
N LEU A 45 12.16 5.57 -13.38
CA LEU A 45 11.71 6.91 -12.96
C LEU A 45 11.69 7.07 -11.44
N PHE A 46 11.53 5.97 -10.69
CA PHE A 46 11.22 6.01 -9.26
C PHE A 46 12.26 5.33 -8.39
N THR A 47 12.96 4.33 -8.90
CA THR A 47 13.99 3.60 -8.16
C THR A 47 15.21 3.43 -9.04
N LYS A 48 16.37 3.82 -8.53
CA LYS A 48 17.64 3.56 -9.19
C LYS A 48 18.16 2.20 -8.76
N ASP A 49 18.29 1.29 -9.71
CA ASP A 49 18.90 -0.02 -9.51
C ASP A 49 19.88 -0.35 -10.65
N SER A 50 20.74 -1.34 -10.40
CA SER A 50 21.67 -1.94 -11.35
C SER A 50 20.96 -2.74 -12.46
N SER A 51 19.76 -3.26 -12.18
CA SER A 51 18.95 -4.00 -13.14
C SER A 51 17.46 -3.90 -12.78
N TYR A 52 16.58 -4.13 -13.76
CA TYR A 52 15.14 -4.03 -13.57
C TYR A 52 14.44 -5.32 -13.98
N ALA A 53 13.49 -5.76 -13.16
CA ALA A 53 12.66 -6.93 -13.40
C ALA A 53 11.20 -6.53 -13.58
N LYS A 54 10.50 -7.24 -14.48
CA LYS A 54 9.04 -7.17 -14.61
C LYS A 54 8.44 -7.55 -13.26
N GLN A 55 7.54 -6.72 -12.74
CA GLN A 55 7.10 -6.81 -11.36
C GLN A 55 5.71 -6.24 -11.15
N TRP A 56 5.18 -6.44 -9.96
CA TRP A 56 3.91 -5.85 -9.53
C TRP A 56 4.08 -5.20 -8.16
N LYS A 57 3.38 -4.09 -7.95
CA LYS A 57 3.34 -3.35 -6.68
C LYS A 57 1.97 -2.71 -6.47
N TYR A 58 1.48 -2.80 -5.24
CA TYR A 58 0.20 -2.21 -4.81
C TYR A 58 0.42 -1.37 -3.56
N THR A 59 -0.41 -0.35 -3.38
CA THR A 59 -0.37 0.54 -2.22
C THR A 59 -1.72 0.47 -1.54
N ASN A 60 -1.72 0.19 -0.24
CA ASN A 60 -2.93 0.27 0.56
C ASN A 60 -3.23 1.74 0.91
N ALA A 61 -4.51 2.06 1.05
CA ALA A 61 -4.98 3.31 1.66
C ALA A 61 -5.64 2.93 2.99
N PRO A 62 -4.91 2.98 4.13
CA PRO A 62 -5.41 2.44 5.40
C PRO A 62 -6.70 3.09 5.91
N ASP A 63 -6.95 4.34 5.53
CA ASP A 63 -8.21 5.03 5.81
C ASP A 63 -9.41 4.38 5.11
N ALA A 64 -9.23 3.89 3.87
CA ALA A 64 -10.29 3.25 3.11
C ALA A 64 -10.62 1.86 3.65
N ASP A 65 -9.61 1.06 3.97
CA ASP A 65 -9.80 -0.27 4.54
C ASP A 65 -10.38 -0.18 5.96
N SER A 66 -9.88 0.73 6.81
CA SER A 66 -10.47 0.97 8.13
C SER A 66 -11.92 1.44 8.05
N ARG A 67 -12.27 2.30 7.08
CA ARG A 67 -13.65 2.73 6.83
C ARG A 67 -14.55 1.58 6.38
N ALA A 68 -14.03 0.65 5.57
CA ALA A 68 -14.77 -0.55 5.17
C ALA A 68 -15.03 -1.48 6.37
N ILE A 69 -14.06 -1.64 7.26
CA ILE A 69 -14.22 -2.38 8.52
C ILE A 69 -15.24 -1.69 9.43
N GLN A 70 -15.19 -0.37 9.54
CA GLN A 70 -16.17 0.42 10.28
C GLN A 70 -17.59 0.23 9.72
N ALA A 71 -17.76 0.24 8.40
CA ALA A 71 -19.05 0.00 7.76
C ALA A 71 -19.55 -1.43 8.03
N ALA A 72 -18.66 -2.43 8.00
CA ALA A 72 -19.01 -3.82 8.32
C ALA A 72 -19.45 -4.00 9.79
N TYR A 73 -18.84 -3.26 10.72
CA TYR A 73 -19.27 -3.22 12.12
C TYR A 73 -20.72 -2.73 12.24
N TRP A 74 -21.08 -1.64 11.56
CA TRP A 74 -22.45 -1.13 11.57
C TRP A 74 -23.42 -2.09 10.88
N ALA A 75 -23.03 -2.69 9.77
CA ALA A 75 -23.84 -3.71 9.11
C ALA A 75 -24.11 -4.89 10.05
N TYR A 76 -23.10 -5.39 10.76
CA TYR A 76 -23.27 -6.44 11.77
C TYR A 76 -24.20 -6.02 12.91
N THR A 77 -24.04 -4.78 13.39
CA THR A 77 -24.83 -4.25 14.51
C THR A 77 -26.32 -4.07 14.15
N TRP A 78 -26.60 -3.65 12.92
CA TRP A 78 -27.96 -3.34 12.47
C TRP A 78 -28.66 -4.49 11.77
N ALA A 79 -27.93 -5.52 11.34
CA ALA A 79 -28.54 -6.63 10.63
C ALA A 79 -29.50 -7.41 11.52
N THR A 80 -30.71 -7.67 10.99
CA THR A 80 -31.69 -8.56 11.61
C THR A 80 -31.40 -10.04 11.31
N GLU A 81 -30.53 -10.30 10.33
CA GLU A 81 -30.10 -11.64 9.91
C GLU A 81 -28.56 -11.73 9.90
N PRO A 82 -27.96 -12.90 10.16
CA PRO A 82 -26.50 -13.03 10.19
C PRO A 82 -25.81 -12.66 8.88
N LEU A 83 -24.66 -11.96 8.97
CA LEU A 83 -23.80 -11.58 7.84
C LEU A 83 -22.40 -12.22 7.90
N PRO A 84 -22.27 -13.55 8.06
CA PRO A 84 -21.01 -14.18 8.43
C PRO A 84 -19.88 -13.94 7.40
N CYS A 85 -20.17 -13.98 6.11
CA CYS A 85 -19.17 -13.75 5.07
C CYS A 85 -18.63 -12.32 5.08
N SER A 86 -19.51 -11.32 5.22
CA SER A 86 -19.11 -9.91 5.24
C SER A 86 -18.27 -9.58 6.47
N VAL A 87 -18.68 -10.10 7.65
CA VAL A 87 -17.94 -9.92 8.90
C VAL A 87 -16.59 -10.62 8.84
N ALA A 88 -16.53 -11.86 8.33
CA ALA A 88 -15.27 -12.58 8.17
C ALA A 88 -14.30 -11.88 7.20
N ASN A 89 -14.81 -11.34 6.09
CA ASN A 89 -14.01 -10.58 5.13
C ASN A 89 -13.47 -9.28 5.73
N ALA A 90 -14.29 -8.54 6.48
CA ALA A 90 -13.86 -7.34 7.19
C ALA A 90 -12.83 -7.65 8.28
N ALA A 91 -13.03 -8.73 9.05
CA ALA A 91 -12.05 -9.18 10.03
C ALA A 91 -10.70 -9.53 9.38
N LYS A 92 -10.73 -10.25 8.25
CA LYS A 92 -9.52 -10.56 7.47
C LYS A 92 -8.85 -9.28 6.94
N MET A 93 -9.62 -8.31 6.44
CA MET A 93 -9.09 -7.01 6.02
C MET A 93 -8.39 -6.30 7.19
N GLY A 94 -9.01 -6.28 8.38
CA GLY A 94 -8.41 -5.71 9.60
C GLY A 94 -7.13 -6.42 10.03
N ASP A 95 -7.02 -7.72 9.81
CA ASP A 95 -5.82 -8.49 10.13
C ASP A 95 -4.63 -8.10 9.23
N TYR A 96 -4.85 -7.92 7.93
CA TYR A 96 -3.83 -7.42 7.01
C TYR A 96 -3.55 -5.92 7.19
N LEU A 97 -4.55 -5.13 7.60
CA LEU A 97 -4.41 -3.70 7.85
C LEU A 97 -3.36 -3.39 8.93
N ARG A 98 -3.01 -4.37 9.78
CA ARG A 98 -1.90 -4.26 10.75
C ARG A 98 -0.56 -3.92 10.10
N TYR A 99 -0.35 -4.16 8.80
CA TYR A 99 0.84 -3.69 8.09
C TYR A 99 1.00 -2.16 8.15
N SER A 100 -0.11 -1.40 8.23
CA SER A 100 -0.08 0.06 8.39
C SER A 100 0.40 0.52 9.76
N PHE A 101 0.59 -0.38 10.73
CA PHE A 101 1.06 -0.03 12.08
C PHE A 101 2.58 0.03 12.18
N PHE A 102 3.30 -0.42 11.16
CA PHE A 102 4.75 -0.56 11.20
C PHE A 102 5.43 0.63 10.53
N ASP A 103 6.58 1.04 11.07
CA ASP A 103 7.53 1.86 10.32
C ASP A 103 7.77 1.26 8.92
N LYS A 104 7.89 2.12 7.90
CA LYS A 104 8.02 1.74 6.49
C LYS A 104 9.12 0.70 6.23
N TYR A 105 10.19 0.72 7.00
CA TYR A 105 11.31 -0.21 6.89
C TYR A 105 11.54 -1.02 8.17
N PHE A 106 10.48 -1.19 8.99
CA PHE A 106 10.51 -1.91 10.27
C PHE A 106 11.64 -1.43 11.20
N LYS A 107 11.92 -0.11 11.21
CA LYS A 107 12.83 0.50 12.19
C LYS A 107 12.15 0.59 13.55
N LYS A 108 12.96 0.50 14.60
CA LYS A 108 12.48 0.67 15.98
C LYS A 108 11.87 2.08 16.13
N ILE A 109 10.68 2.15 16.72
CA ILE A 109 9.99 3.42 16.97
C ILE A 109 10.69 4.21 18.07
N GLY A 110 10.80 5.54 17.86
CA GLY A 110 11.33 6.50 18.82
C GLY A 110 12.71 7.05 18.44
N ASN A 111 12.81 8.38 18.35
CA ASN A 111 14.04 9.13 18.06
C ASN A 111 14.88 8.58 16.89
N CYS A 112 14.20 8.08 15.84
CA CYS A 112 14.83 7.57 14.63
C CYS A 112 15.25 8.73 13.73
N TYR A 113 16.40 9.34 14.04
CA TYR A 113 17.04 10.34 13.21
C TYR A 113 18.56 10.41 13.48
N PRO A 114 19.42 10.50 12.45
CA PRO A 114 19.08 10.38 11.02
C PRO A 114 18.65 8.95 10.64
N ALA A 115 17.89 8.82 9.54
CA ALA A 115 17.34 7.53 9.11
C ALA A 115 18.40 6.43 8.93
N SER A 116 19.63 6.80 8.54
CA SER A 116 20.76 5.88 8.34
C SER A 116 21.27 5.25 9.63
N SER A 117 21.04 5.86 10.80
CA SER A 117 21.51 5.35 12.10
C SER A 117 20.42 4.64 12.91
N CYS A 118 19.18 4.59 12.41
CA CYS A 118 18.09 3.94 13.15
C CYS A 118 18.30 2.43 13.25
N ALA A 119 18.21 1.91 14.46
CA ALA A 119 18.22 0.48 14.71
C ALA A 119 17.04 -0.20 14.01
N ALA A 120 17.28 -1.41 13.49
CA ALA A 120 16.18 -2.27 13.05
C ALA A 120 15.34 -2.67 14.27
N GLY A 121 14.02 -2.79 14.08
CA GLY A 121 13.13 -3.34 15.09
C GLY A 121 13.31 -4.85 15.24
N THR A 122 12.86 -5.39 16.38
CA THR A 122 12.72 -6.81 16.66
C THR A 122 11.32 -7.07 17.23
N GLY A 123 10.56 -7.91 16.54
CA GLY A 123 9.17 -8.19 16.92
C GLY A 123 8.27 -6.97 16.68
N LYS A 124 7.72 -6.40 17.76
CA LYS A 124 6.71 -5.33 17.69
C LYS A 124 7.22 -3.95 18.07
N ASP A 125 8.50 -3.78 18.36
CA ASP A 125 9.05 -2.46 18.70
C ASP A 125 9.18 -1.52 17.49
N SER A 126 8.86 -1.99 16.28
CA SER A 126 8.63 -1.20 15.07
C SER A 126 7.16 -0.84 14.83
N GLU A 127 6.23 -1.26 15.69
CA GLU A 127 4.81 -0.88 15.62
C GLU A 127 4.61 0.50 16.29
N HIS A 128 4.14 1.50 15.55
CA HIS A 128 3.68 2.77 16.09
C HIS A 128 2.18 2.77 16.45
N TYR A 129 1.45 1.70 16.13
CA TYR A 129 0.03 1.50 16.48
C TYR A 129 -0.94 2.57 15.94
N LEU A 130 -0.58 3.21 14.82
CA LEU A 130 -1.41 4.18 14.10
C LEU A 130 -1.63 3.68 12.67
N LEU A 131 -2.69 4.16 12.00
CA LEU A 131 -2.92 3.91 10.57
C LEU A 131 -2.05 4.88 9.76
N SER A 132 -0.92 4.41 9.19
CA SER A 132 0.05 5.22 8.44
C SER A 132 -0.37 5.57 7.01
#